data_AF-A0AAV6TVC1-F1
#
_entry.id   AF-A0AAV6TVC1-F1
#
_cell.length_a   1.000
_cell.length_b   1.000
_cell.length_c   1.000
_cell.angle_alpha   90.00
_cell.angle_beta   90.00
_cell.angle_gamma   90.00
#
_symmetry.space_group_name_H-M   'P 1'
#
loop_
_entity.id
_entity.type
_entity.pdbx_description
1 polymer ?
#
loop_
_entity_poly.entity_id
_entity_poly.type
_entity_poly.pdbx_seq_one_letter_code
_entity_poly.pdbx_strand_id
1 'polypeptide(L)'
;MPFEILIGFFEASERNFDFYSHKVINLKYSDEMDNRRKRVRKRHFDEEESEEVILKGEEKFRIGTYFTIIGKLLTKLRKRLEAYERIGSLFGFLTTFPSKNADEIKDDDRSFVRAYSSDVEPDFPDEMIHFKSFISQFNEFKNTTTVPAS
;
A
#
# COMPACT_ATOMS: atom_id res chain seq x y z
N MET A 1 -0.92 -8.14 5.36
CA MET A 1 0.04 -7.21 4.72
C MET A 1 0.07 -7.35 3.18
N PRO A 2 -1.05 -7.15 2.46
CA PRO A 2 -1.04 -7.26 0.99
C PRO A 2 -0.41 -6.05 0.28
N PHE A 3 -0.51 -4.84 0.85
CA PHE A 3 -0.01 -3.62 0.21
C PHE A 3 1.53 -3.52 0.20
N GLU A 4 2.21 -3.97 1.25
CA GLU A 4 3.68 -4.01 1.31
C GLU A 4 4.30 -4.87 0.22
N ILE A 5 3.73 -6.05 0.01
CA ILE A 5 4.18 -6.98 -1.05
C ILE A 5 4.03 -6.32 -2.42
N LEU A 6 2.90 -5.63 -2.66
CA LEU A 6 2.66 -4.91 -3.90
C LEU A 6 3.61 -3.72 -4.08
N ILE A 7 3.86 -2.94 -3.02
CA ILE A 7 4.82 -1.82 -3.04
C ILE A 7 6.20 -2.35 -3.41
N GLY A 8 6.69 -3.38 -2.71
CA GLY A 8 7.99 -3.99 -2.99
C GLY A 8 8.08 -4.56 -4.41
N PHE A 9 7.01 -5.16 -4.93
CA PHE A 9 6.94 -5.61 -6.32
C PHE A 9 7.08 -4.45 -7.31
N PHE A 10 6.34 -3.35 -7.12
CA PHE A 10 6.39 -2.21 -8.05
C PHE A 10 7.71 -1.45 -7.99
N GLU A 11 8.31 -1.31 -6.81
CA GLU A 11 9.67 -0.76 -6.65
C GLU A 11 10.71 -1.65 -7.34
N ALA A 12 10.59 -2.97 -7.22
CA ALA A 12 11.44 -3.91 -7.94
C ALA A 12 11.22 -3.81 -9.46
N SER A 13 9.98 -3.63 -9.91
CA SER A 13 9.67 -3.46 -11.33
C SER A 13 10.34 -2.22 -11.91
N GLU A 14 10.36 -1.10 -11.16
CA GLU A 14 10.99 0.14 -11.58
C GLU A 14 12.49 -0.04 -11.86
N ARG A 15 13.18 -0.79 -11.00
CA ARG A 15 14.60 -1.16 -11.15
C ARG A 15 14.85 -2.11 -12.31
N ASN A 16 13.85 -2.88 -12.71
CA ASN A 16 13.97 -3.94 -13.71
C ASN A 16 13.38 -3.57 -15.07
N PHE A 17 13.12 -2.27 -15.34
CA PHE A 17 12.59 -1.82 -16.63
C PHE A 17 13.39 -2.39 -17.81
N ASP A 18 14.71 -2.32 -17.75
CA ASP A 18 15.60 -2.74 -18.84
C ASP A 18 15.46 -4.25 -19.12
N PHE A 19 15.32 -5.07 -18.08
CA PHE A 19 15.05 -6.51 -18.21
C PHE A 19 13.71 -6.78 -18.91
N TYR A 20 12.65 -6.07 -18.52
CA TYR A 20 11.34 -6.23 -19.16
C TYR A 20 11.31 -5.70 -20.59
N SER A 21 11.99 -4.57 -20.85
CA SER A 21 12.13 -3.99 -22.20
C SER A 21 12.81 -5.00 -23.12
N HIS A 22 13.96 -5.55 -22.71
CA HIS A 22 14.68 -6.57 -23.48
C HIS A 22 13.84 -7.80 -23.76
N LYS A 23 13.10 -8.30 -22.75
CA LYS A 23 12.23 -9.46 -22.93
C LYS A 23 11.10 -9.19 -23.92
N VAL A 24 10.50 -8.00 -23.91
CA VAL A 24 9.43 -7.61 -24.85
C VAL A 24 9.97 -7.45 -26.26
N ILE A 25 11.14 -6.85 -26.44
CA ILE A 25 11.82 -6.75 -27.73
C ILE A 25 12.09 -8.16 -28.28
N ASN A 26 12.65 -9.05 -27.47
CA ASN A 26 12.90 -10.43 -27.87
C ASN A 26 11.64 -11.26 -28.14
N LEU A 27 10.48 -10.86 -27.61
CA LEU A 27 9.19 -11.50 -27.88
C LEU A 27 8.49 -10.98 -29.15
N LYS A 28 8.87 -9.79 -29.66
CA LYS A 28 8.09 -9.05 -30.68
C LYS A 28 8.81 -8.74 -32.01
N TYR A 29 10.09 -9.04 -32.17
CA TYR A 29 10.82 -8.83 -33.44
C TYR A 29 11.29 -10.18 -34.03
N SER A 30 11.15 -10.59 -35.30
CA SER A 30 10.56 -10.10 -36.56
C SER A 30 10.68 -8.60 -36.88
N ASP A 31 11.92 -8.15 -37.11
CA ASP A 31 12.40 -7.25 -38.19
C ASP A 31 11.70 -5.92 -38.57
N GLU A 32 10.62 -5.47 -37.93
CA GLU A 32 10.02 -4.17 -38.26
C GLU A 32 10.58 -3.04 -37.37
N MET A 33 11.86 -2.75 -37.52
CA MET A 33 12.50 -1.56 -36.94
C MET A 33 12.00 -0.28 -37.62
N ASP A 34 11.23 0.50 -36.86
CA ASP A 34 11.02 1.96 -36.86
C ASP A 34 11.56 2.81 -38.04
N ASN A 35 11.15 2.49 -39.28
CA ASN A 35 11.30 3.35 -40.46
C ASN A 35 10.33 4.56 -40.44
N ARG A 36 10.05 5.14 -39.27
CA ARG A 36 9.21 6.33 -39.18
C ARG A 36 10.04 7.55 -39.53
N ARG A 37 9.65 8.25 -40.61
CA ARG A 37 10.25 9.50 -41.09
C ARG A 37 10.48 10.47 -39.93
N LYS A 38 11.74 10.80 -39.65
CA LYS A 38 12.11 11.92 -38.76
C LYS A 38 11.75 13.22 -39.48
N ARG A 39 10.74 13.95 -38.99
CA ARG A 39 10.42 15.28 -39.48
C ARG A 39 11.42 16.27 -38.91
N VAL A 40 12.49 16.53 -39.65
CA VAL A 40 13.47 17.58 -39.31
C VAL A 40 12.81 18.94 -39.58
N ARG A 41 12.78 19.82 -38.58
CA ARG A 41 12.30 21.20 -38.74
C ARG A 41 13.28 21.96 -39.64
N LYS A 42 12.76 22.77 -40.57
CA LYS A 42 13.61 23.71 -41.32
C LYS A 42 14.08 24.81 -40.37
N ARG A 43 15.40 24.95 -40.22
CA ARG A 43 16.03 25.99 -39.41
C ARG A 43 15.93 27.33 -40.14
N HIS A 44 15.76 28.41 -39.38
CA HIS A 44 15.93 29.76 -39.92
C HIS A 44 17.42 30.13 -39.94
N PHE A 45 17.82 31.03 -40.84
CA PHE A 45 19.22 31.37 -41.11
C PHE A 45 19.99 31.86 -39.86
N ASP A 46 19.27 32.38 -38.86
CA ASP A 46 19.83 32.96 -37.64
C ASP A 46 19.81 32.01 -36.42
N GLU A 47 19.33 30.75 -36.57
CA GLU A 47 19.32 29.78 -35.46
C GLU A 47 20.68 29.08 -35.30
N GLU A 48 21.35 29.26 -34.15
CA GLU A 48 22.56 28.51 -33.78
C GLU A 48 22.31 27.00 -33.61
N GLU A 49 23.37 26.19 -33.76
CA GLU A 49 23.30 24.72 -33.69
C GLU A 49 23.00 24.24 -32.27
N SER A 50 21.72 24.09 -31.95
CA SER A 50 21.27 23.32 -30.79
C SER A 50 20.95 21.89 -31.22
N GLU A 51 21.61 20.91 -30.61
CA GLU A 51 21.22 19.51 -30.74
C GLU A 51 19.85 19.32 -30.07
N GLU A 52 18.79 19.12 -30.87
CA GLU A 52 17.51 18.64 -30.34
C GLU A 52 17.76 17.25 -29.70
N VAL A 53 17.59 17.15 -28.38
CA VAL A 53 17.63 15.87 -27.67
C VAL A 53 16.38 15.06 -28.07
N ILE A 54 16.50 14.30 -29.15
CA ILE A 54 15.45 13.39 -29.60
C ILE A 54 15.55 12.13 -28.72
N LEU A 55 14.75 12.08 -27.65
CA LEU A 55 14.56 10.86 -26.87
C LEU A 55 14.08 9.75 -27.80
N LYS A 56 14.81 8.63 -27.85
CA LYS A 56 14.40 7.43 -28.61
C LYS A 56 13.05 6.93 -28.09
N GLY A 57 12.28 6.23 -28.93
CA GLY A 57 10.93 5.77 -28.58
C GLY A 57 10.86 4.99 -27.26
N GLU A 58 11.87 4.15 -26.99
CA GLU A 58 12.02 3.43 -25.73
C GLU A 58 12.17 4.35 -24.51
N GLU A 59 13.05 5.35 -24.59
CA GLU A 59 13.32 6.26 -23.48
C GLU A 59 12.14 7.20 -23.22
N LYS A 60 11.47 7.65 -24.29
CA LYS A 60 10.22 8.40 -24.19
C LYS A 60 9.11 7.58 -23.52
N PHE A 61 9.01 6.29 -23.83
CA PHE A 61 8.07 5.38 -23.16
C PHE A 61 8.46 5.14 -21.70
N ARG A 62 9.75 4.84 -21.42
CA ARG A 62 10.30 4.61 -20.08
C ARG A 62 9.95 5.76 -19.14
N ILE A 63 10.30 6.98 -19.54
CA ILE A 63 10.12 8.18 -18.70
C ILE A 63 8.66 8.63 -18.73
N GLY A 64 8.10 8.84 -19.92
CA GLY A 64 6.80 9.50 -20.07
C GLY A 64 5.62 8.64 -19.62
N THR A 65 5.73 7.32 -19.77
CA THR A 65 4.62 6.41 -19.50
C THR A 65 4.92 5.45 -18.36
N TYR A 66 5.99 4.66 -18.47
CA TYR A 66 6.26 3.58 -17.52
C TYR A 66 6.50 4.10 -16.10
N PHE A 67 7.51 4.97 -15.91
CA PHE A 67 7.79 5.55 -14.59
C PHE A 67 6.63 6.39 -14.07
N THR A 68 5.92 7.13 -14.93
CA THR A 68 4.72 7.86 -14.54
C THR A 68 3.64 6.94 -13.96
N ILE A 69 3.38 5.79 -14.56
CA ILE A 69 2.38 4.82 -14.08
C ILE A 69 2.83 4.19 -12.77
N ILE A 70 4.08 3.71 -12.71
CA ILE A 70 4.63 3.06 -11.51
C ILE A 70 4.66 4.03 -10.33
N GLY A 71 5.15 5.26 -10.52
CA GLY A 71 5.18 6.28 -9.48
C GLY A 71 3.79 6.66 -8.96
N LYS A 72 2.79 6.78 -9.85
CA LYS A 72 1.40 7.01 -9.44
C LYS A 72 0.86 5.84 -8.62
N LEU A 73 1.13 4.62 -9.04
CA LEU A 73 0.66 3.42 -8.36
C LEU A 73 1.29 3.30 -6.96
N LEU A 74 2.61 3.46 -6.85
CA LEU A 74 3.32 3.49 -5.58
C LEU A 74 2.77 4.55 -4.64
N THR A 75 2.55 5.77 -5.14
CA THR A 75 1.95 6.85 -4.34
C THR A 75 0.59 6.47 -3.79
N LYS A 76 -0.27 5.85 -4.61
CA LYS A 76 -1.62 5.43 -4.19
C LYS A 76 -1.59 4.26 -3.22
N LEU A 77 -0.69 3.30 -3.43
CA LEU A 77 -0.52 2.14 -2.54
C LEU A 77 -0.01 2.57 -1.16
N ARG A 78 1.01 3.44 -1.11
CA ARG A 78 1.54 3.99 0.15
C ARG A 78 0.49 4.78 0.93
N LYS A 79 -0.29 5.63 0.26
CA LYS A 79 -1.42 6.34 0.89
C LYS A 79 -2.46 5.40 1.49
N ARG A 80 -2.74 4.28 0.82
CA ARG A 80 -3.67 3.27 1.36
C ARG A 80 -3.07 2.55 2.55
N LEU A 81 -1.82 2.12 2.46
CA LEU A 81 -1.10 1.49 3.57
C LEU A 81 -1.16 2.37 4.82
N GLU A 82 -0.76 3.64 4.71
CA GLU A 82 -0.79 4.60 5.81
C GLU A 82 -2.19 4.76 6.40
N ALA A 83 -3.23 4.84 5.57
CA ALA A 83 -4.61 4.92 6.04
C ALA A 83 -5.03 3.65 6.80
N TYR A 84 -4.66 2.47 6.32
CA TYR A 84 -4.96 1.20 7.01
C TYR A 84 -4.16 1.04 8.29
N GLU A 85 -2.89 1.44 8.31
CA GLU A 85 -2.07 1.46 9.52
C GLU A 85 -2.67 2.41 10.55
N ARG A 86 -3.15 3.59 10.12
CA ARG A 86 -3.82 4.54 11.01
C ARG A 86 -5.09 3.95 11.61
N ILE A 87 -5.95 3.35 10.79
CA ILE A 87 -7.16 2.66 11.27
C ILE A 87 -6.77 1.53 12.23
N GLY A 88 -5.77 0.72 11.88
CA GLY A 88 -5.27 -0.37 12.73
C GLY A 88 -4.73 0.13 14.06
N SER A 89 -4.02 1.26 14.08
CA SER A 89 -3.49 1.86 15.31
C SER A 89 -4.57 2.38 16.26
N LEU A 90 -5.74 2.74 15.72
CA LEU A 90 -6.86 3.28 16.50
C LEU A 90 -7.86 2.20 16.90
N PHE A 91 -8.09 1.19 16.06
CA PHE A 91 -9.18 0.23 16.23
C PHE A 91 -8.72 -1.23 16.23
N GLY A 92 -7.43 -1.51 15.99
CA GLY A 92 -6.89 -2.87 15.94
C GLY A 92 -7.05 -3.62 17.26
N PHE A 93 -7.07 -2.90 18.38
CA PHE A 93 -7.32 -3.45 19.71
C PHE A 93 -8.64 -4.25 19.76
N LEU A 94 -9.70 -3.81 19.08
CA LEU A 94 -11.01 -4.47 19.06
C LEU A 94 -10.96 -5.92 18.54
N THR A 95 -9.94 -6.27 17.77
CA THR A 95 -9.75 -7.63 17.25
C THR A 95 -8.75 -8.45 18.06
N THR A 96 -7.92 -7.82 18.90
CA THR A 96 -6.80 -8.46 19.59
C THR A 96 -6.95 -8.49 21.12
N PHE A 97 -7.85 -7.67 21.70
CA PHE A 97 -8.10 -7.61 23.14
C PHE A 97 -8.47 -8.97 23.79
N PRO A 98 -9.18 -9.92 23.12
CA PRO A 98 -9.52 -11.19 23.76
C PRO A 98 -8.27 -12.02 24.13
N SER A 99 -7.20 -11.90 23.34
CA SER A 99 -5.93 -12.59 23.56
C SER A 99 -4.93 -11.86 24.47
N LYS A 100 -5.17 -10.58 24.78
CA LYS A 100 -4.20 -9.69 25.46
C LYS A 100 -4.44 -9.56 26.96
N ASN A 101 -3.41 -9.37 27.77
CA ASN A 101 -3.56 -9.12 29.20
C ASN A 101 -4.08 -7.68 29.48
N ALA A 102 -4.40 -7.38 30.73
CA ALA A 102 -4.97 -6.08 31.11
C ALA A 102 -4.05 -4.88 30.80
N ASP A 103 -2.74 -5.03 31.03
CA ASP A 103 -1.77 -3.97 30.74
C ASP A 103 -1.64 -3.74 29.23
N GLU A 104 -1.61 -4.82 28.44
CA GLU A 104 -1.59 -4.75 26.97
C GLU A 104 -2.85 -4.07 26.40
N ILE A 105 -4.04 -4.37 26.94
CA ILE A 105 -5.30 -3.72 26.53
C ILE A 105 -5.24 -2.22 26.84
N LYS A 106 -4.80 -1.86 28.05
CA LYS A 106 -4.63 -0.45 28.43
C LYS A 106 -3.66 0.28 27.53
N ASP A 107 -2.59 -0.38 27.10
CA ASP A 107 -1.58 0.19 26.23
C ASP A 107 -2.10 0.45 24.82
N ASP A 108 -2.84 -0.49 24.24
CA ASP A 108 -3.41 -0.36 22.91
C ASP A 108 -4.53 0.70 22.84
N ASP A 109 -5.38 0.76 23.87
CA ASP A 109 -6.58 1.61 23.89
C ASP A 109 -6.21 3.09 24.08
N ARG A 110 -5.03 3.41 24.62
CA ARG A 110 -4.61 4.80 24.87
C ARG A 110 -4.63 5.68 23.62
N SER A 111 -4.24 5.14 22.47
CA SER A 111 -4.24 5.89 21.22
C SER A 111 -5.67 6.21 20.75
N PHE A 112 -6.60 5.28 20.98
CA PHE A 112 -8.02 5.44 20.68
C PHE A 112 -8.67 6.48 21.60
N VAL A 113 -8.55 6.32 22.92
CA VAL A 113 -9.11 7.25 23.92
C VAL A 113 -8.60 8.67 23.69
N ARG A 114 -7.30 8.82 23.42
CA ARG A 114 -6.71 10.14 23.14
C ARG A 114 -7.25 10.75 21.85
N ALA A 115 -7.47 9.95 20.80
CA ALA A 115 -7.96 10.45 19.52
C ALA A 115 -9.44 10.86 19.57
N TYR A 116 -10.22 10.25 20.48
CA TYR A 116 -11.65 10.45 20.64
C TYR A 116 -12.02 10.97 22.04
N SER A 117 -11.16 11.78 22.66
CA SER A 117 -11.36 12.22 24.06
C SER A 117 -12.60 13.08 24.30
N SER A 118 -13.24 13.57 23.24
CA SER A 118 -14.55 14.25 23.30
C SER A 118 -15.74 13.28 23.37
N ASP A 119 -15.54 12.06 22.89
CA ASP A 119 -16.60 11.07 22.67
C ASP A 119 -16.41 9.81 23.53
N VAL A 120 -15.21 9.62 24.09
CA VAL A 120 -14.80 8.44 24.85
C VAL A 120 -14.26 8.87 26.21
N GLU A 121 -14.80 8.24 27.26
CA GLU A 121 -14.43 8.54 28.64
C GLU A 121 -13.01 7.98 28.97
N PRO A 122 -12.26 8.62 29.88
CA PRO A 122 -10.88 8.20 30.19
C PRO A 122 -10.74 6.80 30.81
N ASP A 123 -11.82 6.29 31.41
CA ASP A 123 -11.92 4.96 32.04
C ASP A 123 -12.32 3.84 31.06
N PHE A 124 -12.54 4.16 29.79
CA PHE A 124 -12.78 3.18 28.72
C PHE A 124 -11.82 1.97 28.74
N PRO A 125 -10.50 2.10 29.01
CA PRO A 125 -9.61 0.94 29.08
C PRO A 125 -9.98 -0.04 30.20
N ASP A 126 -10.49 0.44 31.33
CA ASP A 126 -10.97 -0.40 32.42
C ASP A 126 -12.30 -1.08 32.05
N GLU A 127 -13.18 -0.37 31.32
CA GLU A 127 -14.40 -0.96 30.76
C GLU A 127 -14.11 -2.11 29.79
N MET A 128 -13.06 -1.99 28.96
CA MET A 128 -12.62 -3.06 28.06
C MET A 128 -12.13 -4.31 28.82
N ILE A 129 -11.43 -4.12 29.94
CA ILE A 129 -11.01 -5.23 30.80
C ILE A 129 -12.24 -5.93 31.40
N HIS A 130 -13.20 -5.16 31.91
CA HIS A 130 -14.45 -5.72 32.44
C HIS A 130 -15.24 -6.46 31.35
N PHE A 131 -15.33 -5.88 30.15
CA PHE A 131 -16.00 -6.48 29.01
C PHE A 131 -15.35 -7.80 28.59
N LYS A 132 -14.02 -7.86 28.58
CA LYS A 132 -13.27 -9.11 28.36
C LYS A 132 -13.63 -10.17 29.41
N SER A 133 -13.60 -9.81 30.70
CA SER A 133 -13.96 -10.74 31.78
C SER A 133 -15.38 -11.27 31.60
N PHE A 134 -16.32 -10.40 31.24
CA PHE A 134 -17.69 -10.76 30.95
C PHE A 134 -17.80 -11.77 29.79
N ILE A 135 -17.10 -11.54 28.67
CA ILE A 135 -17.07 -12.47 27.53
C ILE A 135 -16.55 -13.86 27.96
N SER A 136 -15.48 -13.91 28.76
CA SER A 136 -14.93 -15.18 29.24
C SER A 136 -15.94 -15.96 30.07
N GLN A 137 -16.57 -15.31 31.06
CA GLN A 137 -17.59 -15.94 31.91
C GLN A 137 -18.80 -16.40 31.09
N PHE A 138 -19.23 -15.59 30.13
CA PHE A 138 -20.34 -15.92 29.25
C PHE A 138 -20.06 -17.15 28.38
N ASN A 139 -18.84 -17.26 27.85
CA ASN A 139 -18.42 -18.42 27.06
C ASN A 139 -18.33 -19.68 27.91
N GLU A 140 -17.82 -19.59 29.14
CA GLU A 140 -17.81 -20.70 30.10
C GLU A 140 -19.23 -21.20 30.39
N PHE A 141 -20.16 -20.28 30.69
CA PHE A 141 -21.57 -20.61 30.94
C PHE A 141 -22.20 -21.35 29.76
N LYS A 142 -22.00 -20.86 28.53
CA LYS A 142 -22.51 -21.53 27.32
C LYS A 142 -21.98 -22.95 27.18
N ASN A 143 -20.69 -23.15 27.40
CA ASN A 143 -20.05 -24.46 27.27
C ASN A 143 -20.58 -25.47 28.30
N THR A 144 -20.90 -25.03 29.52
CA THR A 144 -21.51 -25.90 30.55
C THR A 144 -22.94 -26.32 30.25
N THR A 145 -23.70 -25.50 29.51
CA THR A 145 -25.11 -25.79 29.19
C THR A 145 -25.24 -26.72 27.96
N THR A 146 -24.18 -26.90 27.17
CA THR A 146 -24.18 -27.73 25.95
C THR A 146 -23.73 -29.18 26.13
N VAL A 147 -23.38 -29.62 27.35
CA VAL A 147 -23.08 -31.04 27.62
C VAL A 147 -24.40 -31.76 27.96
N PRO A 148 -24.93 -32.66 27.11
CA PRO A 148 -26.11 -33.42 27.46
C PRO A 148 -25.79 -34.42 28.58
N ALA A 149 -26.64 -34.47 29.60
CA ALA A 149 -26.62 -35.50 30.63
C ALA A 149 -26.65 -36.88 29.96
N SER A 150 -25.64 -37.70 30.27
CA SER A 150 -25.53 -39.10 29.85
C SER A 150 -26.54 -39.98 30.59
#